data_AF-A0A8C1UHB9-F1
#
_entry.id   AF-A0A8C1UHB9-F1
#
_cell.length_a   1.000
_cell.length_b   1.000
_cell.length_c   1.000
_cell.angle_alpha   90.00
_cell.angle_beta   90.00
_cell.angle_gamma   90.00
#
_symmetry.space_group_name_H-M   'P 1'
#
loop_
_entity.id
_entity.type
_entity.pdbx_description
1 polymer ?
#
loop_
_entity_poly.entity_id
_entity_poly.type
_entity_poly.pdbx_seq_one_letter_code
_entity_poly.pdbx_strand_id
1 'polypeptide(L)'
;YDLSQNPIQSSSDEITLSFKTWQRNGLILHTGKSADYVNLALKDGAVSLVINLGSGAFEAIVEPVNGKFNDNAWHDVKVTRNLRQVTISVDGILTTTGYTQEDYTMLGSDDFFYVGGSPSTADLPGSNDHEKPCHESYIIVPP
;
A
#
# COMPACT_ATOMS: atom_id res chain seq x y z
N TYR A 1 10.22 -10.51 0.97
CA TYR A 1 9.89 -11.93 1.06
C TYR A 1 9.65 -12.45 -0.36
N ASP A 2 10.25 -13.57 -0.73
CA ASP A 2 10.14 -14.16 -2.07
C ASP A 2 8.88 -15.05 -2.14
N LEU A 3 8.00 -14.78 -3.10
CA LEU A 3 6.73 -15.46 -3.31
C LEU A 3 6.79 -16.53 -4.41
N SER A 4 7.93 -16.73 -5.09
CA SER A 4 8.05 -17.66 -6.22
C SER A 4 7.70 -19.11 -5.88
N GLN A 5 7.93 -19.52 -4.62
CA GLN A 5 7.59 -20.85 -4.13
C GLN A 5 6.17 -20.95 -3.59
N ASN A 6 5.59 -19.84 -3.13
CA ASN A 6 4.24 -19.78 -2.57
C ASN A 6 3.54 -18.51 -3.06
N PRO A 7 3.06 -18.52 -4.31
CA PRO A 7 2.41 -17.36 -4.89
C PRO A 7 1.15 -16.95 -4.11
N ILE A 8 0.93 -15.65 -4.02
CA ILE A 8 -0.36 -15.10 -3.60
C ILE A 8 -1.34 -15.32 -4.75
N GLN A 9 -2.43 -16.03 -4.45
CA GLN A 9 -3.62 -16.08 -5.29
C GLN A 9 -4.82 -15.90 -4.37
N SER A 10 -5.44 -14.73 -4.42
CA SER A 10 -6.44 -14.37 -3.42
C SER A 10 -7.63 -13.66 -4.03
N SER A 11 -8.83 -13.98 -3.57
CA SER A 11 -10.06 -13.22 -3.81
C SER A 11 -10.42 -12.29 -2.63
N SER A 12 -9.75 -12.42 -1.48
CA SER A 12 -10.01 -11.64 -0.28
C SER A 12 -8.74 -11.48 0.55
N ASP A 13 -8.39 -10.24 0.88
CA ASP A 13 -7.15 -9.91 1.59
C ASP A 13 -7.44 -9.02 2.80
N GLU A 14 -6.65 -9.17 3.85
CA GLU A 14 -6.58 -8.21 4.94
C GLU A 14 -5.11 -7.89 5.22
N ILE A 15 -4.78 -6.60 5.22
CA ILE A 15 -3.46 -6.08 5.58
C ILE A 15 -3.67 -5.17 6.79
N THR A 16 -2.92 -5.44 7.86
CA THR A 16 -2.90 -4.61 9.06
C THR A 16 -1.46 -4.32 9.44
N LEU A 17 -1.18 -3.06 9.74
CA LEU A 17 0.12 -2.61 10.24
C LEU A 17 -0.03 -1.29 10.97
N SER A 18 0.99 -0.94 11.74
CA SER A 18 1.15 0.40 12.28
C SER A 18 2.43 1.01 11.72
N PHE A 19 2.45 2.32 11.50
CA PHE A 19 3.64 3.03 11.08
C PHE A 19 3.91 4.27 11.93
N LYS A 20 5.17 4.70 11.96
CA LYS A 20 5.64 5.93 12.58
C LYS A 20 6.77 6.52 11.75
N THR A 21 6.67 7.80 11.39
CA THR A 21 7.69 8.47 10.57
C THR A 21 7.63 10.00 10.64
N TRP A 22 8.74 10.66 10.31
CA TRP A 22 8.79 12.10 9.98
C TRP A 22 8.77 12.35 8.46
N GLN A 23 9.01 11.31 7.66
CA GLN A 23 9.14 11.42 6.21
C GLN A 23 7.77 11.67 5.58
N ARG A 24 7.70 12.61 4.62
CA ARG A 24 6.45 12.91 3.88
C ARG A 24 6.11 11.83 2.85
N ASN A 25 7.13 11.20 2.30
CA ASN A 25 7.03 10.20 1.25
C ASN A 25 7.78 8.94 1.68
N GLY A 26 7.25 7.77 1.34
CA GLY A 26 7.96 6.51 1.56
C GLY A 26 7.08 5.28 1.37
N LEU A 27 7.68 4.22 0.85
CA LEU A 27 7.00 2.94 0.64
C LEU A 27 6.75 2.25 1.99
N ILE A 28 5.49 1.89 2.27
CA ILE A 28 5.14 1.10 3.45
C ILE A 28 5.16 -0.38 3.09
N LEU A 29 4.43 -0.78 2.05
CA LEU A 29 4.47 -2.15 1.52
C LEU A 29 4.21 -2.18 0.02
N HIS A 30 4.74 -3.22 -0.63
CA HIS A 30 4.42 -3.52 -2.01
C HIS A 30 4.42 -5.03 -2.26
N THR A 31 3.51 -5.50 -3.10
CA THR A 31 3.61 -6.82 -3.73
C THR A 31 2.99 -6.78 -5.11
N GLY A 32 3.48 -7.66 -5.98
CA GLY A 32 2.99 -7.80 -7.34
C GLY A 32 3.92 -7.20 -8.37
N LYS A 33 3.62 -7.49 -9.63
CA LYS A 33 4.38 -7.04 -10.80
C LYS A 33 3.42 -6.88 -11.97
N SER A 34 3.72 -5.94 -12.87
CA SER A 34 2.89 -5.63 -14.03
C SER A 34 1.45 -5.22 -13.65
N ALA A 35 0.46 -6.09 -13.87
CA ALA A 35 -0.96 -5.72 -13.85
C ALA A 35 -1.66 -6.01 -12.51
N ASP A 36 -1.09 -6.92 -11.71
CA ASP A 36 -1.61 -7.33 -10.41
C ASP A 36 -0.66 -6.82 -9.34
N TYR A 37 -1.12 -5.89 -8.51
CA TYR A 37 -0.27 -5.32 -7.46
C TYR A 37 -1.08 -4.64 -6.34
N VAL A 38 -0.43 -4.53 -5.19
CA VAL A 38 -0.83 -3.70 -4.06
C VAL A 38 0.34 -2.80 -3.71
N ASN A 39 0.12 -1.49 -3.71
CA ASN A 39 1.08 -0.48 -3.24
C ASN A 39 0.44 0.31 -2.10
N LEU A 40 1.05 0.27 -0.91
CA LEU A 40 0.72 1.15 0.21
C LEU A 40 1.95 2.02 0.50
N ALA A 41 1.74 3.33 0.49
CA ALA A 41 2.81 4.29 0.69
C ALA A 41 2.32 5.52 1.46
N LEU A 42 3.27 6.30 1.96
CA LEU A 42 3.00 7.68 2.33
C LEU A 42 3.31 8.58 1.14
N LYS A 43 2.40 9.52 0.85
CA LYS A 43 2.51 10.53 -0.22
C LYS A 43 2.15 11.89 0.33
N ASP A 44 3.10 12.81 0.37
CA ASP A 44 2.97 14.15 0.92
C ASP A 44 2.27 14.19 2.30
N GLY A 45 2.61 13.22 3.15
CA GLY A 45 2.09 13.05 4.51
C GLY A 45 0.69 12.44 4.60
N ALA A 46 0.12 11.98 3.49
CA ALA A 46 -1.13 11.22 3.41
C ALA A 46 -0.87 9.74 3.15
N VAL A 47 -1.77 8.85 3.56
CA VAL A 47 -1.66 7.41 3.23
C VAL A 47 -2.26 7.18 1.85
N SER A 48 -1.46 6.65 0.93
CA SER A 48 -1.85 6.32 -0.44
C SER A 48 -1.94 4.81 -0.60
N LEU A 49 -3.04 4.32 -1.17
CA LEU A 49 -3.26 2.93 -1.54
C LEU A 49 -3.59 2.83 -3.02
N VAL A 50 -2.90 1.94 -3.71
CA VAL A 50 -3.23 1.54 -5.08
C VAL A 50 -3.34 0.02 -5.14
N ILE A 51 -4.47 -0.49 -5.64
CA ILE A 51 -4.68 -1.92 -5.87
C ILE A 51 -5.13 -2.13 -7.31
N ASN A 52 -4.44 -2.99 -8.04
CA ASN A 52 -4.86 -3.45 -9.35
C ASN A 52 -4.92 -4.99 -9.35
N LEU A 53 -5.98 -5.53 -9.96
CA LEU A 53 -6.23 -6.98 -10.07
C LEU A 53 -6.10 -7.44 -11.53
N GLY A 54 -5.38 -6.69 -12.36
CA GLY A 54 -5.16 -6.99 -13.78
C GLY A 54 -5.99 -6.17 -14.77
N SER A 55 -7.12 -5.62 -14.34
CA SER A 55 -8.11 -4.98 -15.22
C SER A 55 -8.36 -3.50 -14.94
N GLY A 56 -7.60 -2.89 -14.04
CA GLY A 56 -7.62 -1.45 -13.77
C GLY A 56 -7.66 -1.13 -12.27
N ALA A 57 -6.91 -0.11 -11.89
CA ALA A 57 -6.60 0.16 -10.49
C ALA A 57 -7.74 0.87 -9.74
N PHE A 58 -7.85 0.54 -8.46
CA PHE A 58 -8.43 1.38 -7.43
C PHE A 58 -7.31 2.22 -6.81
N GLU A 59 -7.55 3.52 -6.65
CA GLU A 59 -6.65 4.46 -5.99
C GLU A 59 -7.39 5.18 -4.86
N ALA A 60 -6.77 5.25 -3.69
CA ALA A 60 -7.27 6.00 -2.54
C ALA A 60 -6.14 6.78 -1.88
N ILE A 61 -6.44 8.04 -1.52
CA ILE A 61 -5.59 8.86 -0.67
C ILE A 61 -6.41 9.19 0.58
N VAL A 62 -5.93 8.75 1.73
CA VAL A 62 -6.49 9.08 3.03
C VAL A 62 -5.65 10.20 3.62
N GLU A 63 -6.28 11.34 3.88
CA GLU A 63 -5.68 12.47 4.57
C GLU A 63 -6.27 12.59 5.99
N PRO A 64 -5.47 13.01 6.98
CA PRO A 64 -6.01 13.32 8.30
C PRO A 64 -6.86 14.60 8.26
N VAL A 65 -7.87 14.67 9.13
CA VAL A 65 -8.75 15.86 9.24
C VAL A 65 -7.94 17.13 9.56
N ASN A 66 -6.89 16.99 10.38
CA ASN A 66 -5.96 18.06 10.74
C ASN A 66 -4.53 17.53 10.68
N GLY A 67 -3.61 18.29 10.07
CA GLY A 67 -2.19 17.93 10.04
C GLY A 67 -1.82 16.95 8.94
N LYS A 68 -0.89 16.04 9.24
CA LYS A 68 -0.35 15.00 8.35
C LYS A 68 0.05 13.78 9.19
N PHE A 69 0.12 12.59 8.59
CA PHE A 69 0.50 11.35 9.30
C PHE A 69 2.01 11.17 9.51
N ASN A 70 2.83 12.10 9.00
CA ASN A 70 4.28 12.10 9.24
C ASN A 70 4.64 12.99 10.46
N ASP A 71 3.89 12.85 11.54
CA ASP A 71 4.03 13.61 12.78
C ASP A 71 4.83 12.86 13.87
N ASN A 72 5.39 11.69 13.51
CA ASN A 72 6.10 10.79 14.41
C ASN A 72 5.23 10.36 15.62
N ALA A 73 3.93 10.22 15.41
CA ALA A 73 3.04 9.38 16.19
C ALA A 73 2.87 8.01 15.51
N TRP A 74 2.29 7.07 16.25
CA TRP A 74 1.88 5.78 15.69
C TRP A 74 0.53 5.94 15.00
N HIS A 75 0.42 5.45 13.77
CA HIS A 75 -0.82 5.38 13.02
C HIS A 75 -1.11 3.94 12.59
N ASP A 76 -2.35 3.50 12.78
CA ASP A 76 -2.80 2.16 12.41
C ASP A 76 -3.44 2.20 11.03
N VAL A 77 -2.98 1.35 10.12
CA VAL A 77 -3.57 1.18 8.79
C VAL A 77 -4.17 -0.21 8.68
N LYS A 78 -5.44 -0.25 8.28
CA LYS A 78 -6.13 -1.48 7.92
C LYS A 78 -6.65 -1.37 6.49
N VAL A 79 -6.27 -2.31 5.64
CA VAL A 79 -6.81 -2.49 4.31
C VAL A 79 -7.52 -3.83 4.25
N THR A 80 -8.77 -3.84 3.84
CA THR A 80 -9.53 -5.07 3.55
C THR A 80 -9.98 -5.05 2.11
N ARG A 81 -9.82 -6.17 1.42
CA ARG A 81 -10.37 -6.38 0.09
C ARG A 81 -11.24 -7.63 0.10
N ASN A 82 -12.42 -7.53 -0.48
CA ASN A 82 -13.28 -8.67 -0.78
C ASN A 82 -13.73 -8.57 -2.24
N LEU A 83 -13.28 -9.51 -3.08
CA LEU A 83 -13.39 -9.43 -4.54
C LEU A 83 -12.83 -8.07 -5.01
N ARG A 84 -13.67 -7.25 -5.65
CA ARG A 84 -13.28 -5.92 -6.13
C ARG A 84 -13.41 -4.83 -5.08
N GLN A 85 -14.17 -5.07 -4.01
CA GLN A 85 -14.42 -4.05 -3.00
C GLN A 85 -13.17 -3.89 -2.12
N VAL A 86 -12.68 -2.67 -2.03
CA VAL A 86 -11.53 -2.29 -1.21
C VAL A 86 -11.99 -1.29 -0.16
N THR A 87 -11.58 -1.49 1.08
CA THR A 87 -11.73 -0.54 2.17
C THR A 87 -10.37 -0.29 2.80
N ILE A 88 -9.98 0.98 2.93
CA ILE A 88 -8.82 1.42 3.69
C ILE A 88 -9.29 2.26 4.88
N SER A 89 -8.72 2.00 6.05
CA SER A 89 -8.95 2.74 7.28
C SER A 89 -7.62 3.16 7.90
N VAL A 90 -7.51 4.41 8.31
CA VAL A 90 -6.39 4.92 9.12
C VAL A 90 -6.92 5.35 10.49
N ASP A 91 -6.25 4.89 11.54
CA ASP A 91 -6.58 5.09 12.97
C ASP A 91 -8.02 4.66 13.33
N GLY A 92 -8.63 3.78 12.53
CA GLY A 92 -10.00 3.30 12.70
C GLY A 92 -11.10 4.33 12.46
N ILE A 93 -10.74 5.57 12.13
CA ILE A 93 -11.68 6.69 11.97
C ILE A 93 -11.78 7.12 10.51
N LEU A 94 -10.65 7.17 9.81
CA LEU A 94 -10.56 7.71 8.46
C LEU A 94 -10.71 6.58 7.45
N THR A 95 -11.93 6.35 6.99
CA THR A 95 -12.27 5.20 6.16
C THR A 95 -12.69 5.61 4.75
N THR A 96 -12.09 4.98 3.74
CA THR A 96 -12.46 5.10 2.33
C THR A 96 -12.77 3.73 1.76
N THR A 97 -13.87 3.61 1.02
CA THR A 97 -14.28 2.38 0.34
C THR A 97 -14.49 2.65 -1.14
N GLY A 98 -14.02 1.74 -1.99
CA GLY A 98 -14.25 1.78 -3.43
C GLY A 98 -14.09 0.41 -4.06
N TYR A 99 -13.93 0.40 -5.39
CA TYR A 99 -13.83 -0.82 -6.17
C TYR A 99 -12.72 -0.74 -7.20
N THR A 100 -12.02 -1.84 -7.42
CA THR A 100 -11.13 -2.00 -8.59
C THR A 100 -11.97 -2.06 -9.87
N GLN A 101 -11.38 -1.73 -11.02
CA GLN A 101 -12.12 -1.56 -12.28
C GLN A 101 -12.44 -2.91 -12.95
N GLU A 102 -13.39 -2.89 -13.88
CA GLU A 102 -13.82 -4.04 -14.69
C GLU A 102 -14.25 -5.28 -13.88
N ASP A 103 -13.83 -6.49 -14.20
CA ASP A 103 -14.42 -7.73 -13.68
C ASP A 103 -13.43 -8.68 -12.98
N TYR A 104 -12.14 -8.38 -12.96
CA TYR A 104 -11.16 -9.26 -12.30
C TYR A 104 -11.27 -9.13 -10.78
N THR A 105 -11.20 -10.28 -10.10
CA THR A 105 -11.44 -10.41 -8.65
C THR A 105 -10.29 -11.07 -7.90
N MET A 106 -9.30 -11.60 -8.63
CA MET A 106 -8.15 -12.31 -8.07
C MET A 106 -6.93 -11.40 -8.08
N LEU A 107 -6.19 -11.37 -6.97
CA LEU A 107 -4.85 -10.81 -6.90
C LEU A 107 -3.85 -11.95 -7.07
N GLY A 108 -3.03 -11.88 -8.11
CA GLY A 108 -1.91 -12.80 -8.36
C GLY A 108 -0.55 -12.14 -8.11
N SER A 109 0.30 -12.74 -7.27
CA SER A 109 1.70 -12.31 -7.12
C SER A 109 2.62 -13.47 -6.77
N ASP A 110 3.56 -13.78 -7.65
CA ASP A 110 4.61 -14.79 -7.48
C ASP A 110 6.02 -14.16 -7.39
N ASP A 111 6.10 -12.84 -7.26
CA ASP A 111 7.36 -12.08 -7.23
C ASP A 111 7.81 -11.81 -5.77
N PHE A 112 7.98 -10.55 -5.38
CA PHE A 112 8.42 -10.20 -4.02
C PHE A 112 7.36 -9.41 -3.27
N PHE A 113 7.28 -9.69 -1.97
CA PHE A 113 6.61 -8.84 -0.99
C PHE A 113 7.64 -7.95 -0.28
N TYR A 114 7.55 -6.65 -0.50
CA TYR A 114 8.41 -5.61 0.06
C TYR A 114 7.73 -4.90 1.22
N VAL A 115 8.50 -4.55 2.25
CA VAL A 115 8.04 -3.76 3.41
C VAL A 115 9.09 -2.72 3.74
N GLY A 116 8.67 -1.47 3.92
CA GLY A 116 9.53 -0.32 4.27
C GLY A 116 10.47 0.18 3.16
N GLY A 117 10.54 -0.51 2.02
CA GLY A 117 11.40 -0.14 0.89
C GLY A 117 11.59 -1.28 -0.10
N SER A 118 12.18 -0.98 -1.25
CA SER A 118 12.55 -1.96 -2.28
C SER A 118 13.87 -1.55 -2.96
N PRO A 119 14.53 -2.43 -3.73
CA PRO A 119 15.73 -2.08 -4.48
C PRO A 119 15.56 -0.91 -5.46
N SER A 120 14.36 -0.75 -6.04
CA SER A 120 14.01 0.38 -6.90
C SER A 120 12.52 0.69 -6.80
N THR A 121 12.13 1.49 -5.80
CA THR A 121 10.72 1.78 -5.51
C THR A 121 10.02 2.49 -6.66
N ALA A 122 10.71 3.39 -7.35
CA ALA A 122 10.16 4.15 -8.47
C ALA A 122 9.80 3.27 -9.69
N ASP A 123 10.30 2.04 -9.75
CA ASP A 123 9.99 1.09 -10.82
C ASP A 123 8.82 0.17 -10.47
N LEU A 124 8.32 0.23 -9.22
CA LEU A 124 7.22 -0.61 -8.78
C LEU A 124 5.88 -0.11 -9.36
N PRO A 125 4.98 -1.01 -9.80
CA PRO A 125 3.68 -0.58 -10.29
C PRO A 125 2.86 0.12 -9.19
N GLY A 126 2.15 1.18 -9.57
CA GLY A 126 1.41 2.03 -8.63
C GLY A 126 2.27 2.97 -7.78
N SER A 127 3.61 2.90 -7.88
CA SER A 127 4.48 3.94 -7.31
C SER A 127 4.38 5.23 -8.13
N ASN A 128 4.54 6.38 -7.48
CA ASN A 128 4.69 7.66 -8.18
C ASN A 128 6.16 8.11 -8.19
N ASP A 129 6.57 8.90 -9.19
CA ASP A 129 7.95 9.43 -9.37
C ASP A 129 8.54 10.16 -8.14
N HIS A 130 7.71 10.54 -7.18
CA HIS A 130 8.09 11.21 -5.92
C HIS A 130 8.54 10.25 -4.81
N GLU A 131 8.47 8.93 -5.01
CA GLU A 131 8.93 7.89 -4.07
C GLU A 131 10.45 7.61 -4.18
N LYS A 132 11.22 8.57 -4.72
CA LYS A 132 12.70 8.50 -4.74
C LYS A 132 13.21 8.22 -3.31
N PRO A 133 14.23 7.36 -3.15
CA PRO A 133 14.75 7.03 -1.83
C PRO A 133 15.39 8.28 -1.24
N CYS A 134 14.68 8.94 -0.32
CA CYS A 134 15.32 9.82 0.63
C CYS A 134 16.31 8.95 1.42
N HIS A 135 17.58 9.35 1.42
CA HIS A 135 18.64 8.75 2.23
C HIS A 135 18.11 8.31 3.59
N GLU A 136 18.20 7.00 3.86
CA GLU A 136 18.06 6.32 5.15
C GLU A 136 17.14 7.03 6.16
N SER A 137 15.84 6.79 6.06
CA SER A 137 14.91 7.15 7.14
C SER A 137 13.74 6.18 7.14
N TYR A 138 13.80 5.24 8.10
CA TYR A 138 12.89 4.12 8.23
C TYR A 138 11.46 4.59 8.50
N ILE A 139 10.51 4.07 7.73
CA ILE A 139 9.16 3.87 8.24
C ILE A 139 9.26 2.72 9.24
N ILE A 140 9.03 3.00 10.52
CA ILE A 140 9.06 1.95 11.54
C ILE A 140 7.74 1.19 11.42
N VAL A 141 7.82 -0.03 10.89
CA VAL A 141 6.75 -1.02 10.97
C VAL A 141 7.20 -2.07 11.97
N PRO A 142 6.55 -2.22 13.14
CA PRO A 142 6.92 -3.26 14.10
C PRO A 142 6.72 -4.65 13.48
N PRO A 143 7.48 -5.67 13.91
CA PRO A 143 7.39 -7.04 13.40
C PRO A 143 6.04 -7.70 13.69
#